data_AF-A0A7S2KRD4-F1
#
_entry.id   AF-A0A7S2KRD4-F1
#
_cell.length_a   1.000
_cell.length_b   1.000
_cell.length_c   1.000
_cell.angle_alpha   90.00
_cell.angle_beta   90.00
_cell.angle_gamma   90.00
#
_symmetry.space_group_name_H-M   'P 1'
#
loop_
_entity.id
_entity.type
_entity.pdbx_description
1 polymer ?
#
loop_
_entity_poly.entity_id
_entity_poly.type
_entity_poly.pdbx_seq_one_letter_code
_entity_poly.pdbx_strand_id
1 'polypeptide(L)'
;SNYITLRPLLSSSVWKPSWGEYFLHHKSWDLLKDPEVLPLLFKRRHVIGGFFILHADENRAVFCKFVDDENAQTSDMVLYQVLQRQDGIYVDIHMESCRAVFHPFRSKSFPLYALYERVRRRDKDCARNLRSRTNLLAELDSSNDMHNARGSKQQEEDVARIMKVSTPTTTKMRFFSEGSGSANGILCNLIARHMTSDLFHTQTAQLSVEKADRHEGIFFLMRLDWYVLSVACLEFRDQIESEDEMQKIYRDLTFFTAGIIDLYQSDDETKVVHDVTTSDEQFSEALPIDEIMAVHPKLYANALYEALRKEDFPVTSITSDEVSYAMSVFSFKEVLHASIELDDLSEQLPVDSETSTGQRLAEVINTIL
;
A
#
# COMPACT_ATOMS: atom_id res chain seq x y z
N SER A 1 -40.44 -26.39 -27.08
CA SER A 1 -40.08 -26.91 -25.74
C SER A 1 -38.57 -26.79 -25.63
N ASN A 2 -38.10 -25.67 -25.06
CA ASN A 2 -36.75 -25.17 -25.33
C ASN A 2 -35.94 -25.21 -24.04
N TYR A 3 -35.47 -26.40 -23.66
CA TYR A 3 -34.61 -26.56 -22.50
C TYR A 3 -33.15 -26.37 -22.92
N ILE A 4 -32.51 -25.33 -22.38
CA ILE A 4 -31.07 -25.12 -22.53
C ILE A 4 -30.34 -26.20 -21.73
N THR A 5 -29.76 -27.17 -22.43
CA THR A 5 -29.03 -28.28 -21.81
C THR A 5 -27.59 -27.87 -21.49
N LEU A 6 -27.40 -27.21 -20.34
CA LEU A 6 -26.07 -26.96 -19.78
C LEU A 6 -25.35 -28.29 -19.56
N ARG A 7 -24.19 -28.49 -20.20
CA ARG A 7 -23.37 -29.69 -19.98
C ARG A 7 -22.58 -29.57 -18.67
N PRO A 8 -22.50 -30.63 -17.84
CA PRO A 8 -21.51 -30.68 -16.78
C PRO A 8 -20.10 -30.76 -17.39
N LEU A 9 -19.20 -29.88 -16.94
CA LEU A 9 -17.77 -29.95 -17.27
C LEU A 9 -17.15 -31.18 -16.61
N LEU A 10 -16.95 -32.23 -17.41
CA LEU A 10 -16.22 -33.45 -17.02
C LEU A 10 -14.72 -33.18 -16.87
N SER A 11 -14.06 -34.04 -16.09
CA SER A 11 -12.77 -33.74 -15.45
C SER A 11 -11.53 -33.88 -16.35
N SER A 12 -10.50 -33.11 -15.97
CA SER A 12 -9.09 -33.54 -16.02
C SER A 12 -8.56 -34.11 -17.36
N SER A 13 -8.50 -33.28 -18.40
CA SER A 13 -7.62 -33.57 -19.56
C SER A 13 -6.83 -32.32 -19.98
N VAL A 14 -5.53 -32.50 -20.23
CA VAL A 14 -4.63 -31.42 -20.65
C VAL A 14 -5.03 -30.94 -22.04
N TRP A 15 -5.45 -29.68 -22.13
CA TRP A 15 -6.01 -29.10 -23.34
C TRP A 15 -4.99 -29.10 -24.49
N LYS A 16 -5.33 -29.75 -25.60
CA LYS A 16 -4.60 -29.66 -26.87
C LYS A 16 -5.48 -28.94 -27.91
N PRO A 17 -5.02 -27.84 -28.53
CA PRO A 17 -5.77 -27.17 -29.59
C PRO A 17 -6.07 -28.15 -30.74
N SER A 18 -7.32 -28.17 -31.18
CA SER A 18 -7.77 -28.97 -32.31
C SER A 18 -8.88 -28.23 -33.07
N TRP A 19 -9.24 -28.74 -34.25
CA TRP A 19 -10.13 -28.07 -35.21
C TRP A 19 -11.52 -27.69 -34.67
N GLY A 20 -11.94 -28.23 -33.52
CA GLY A 20 -13.19 -27.84 -32.86
C GLY A 20 -13.26 -26.36 -32.44
N GLU A 21 -12.13 -25.72 -32.12
CA GLU A 21 -12.12 -24.31 -31.66
C GLU A 21 -12.72 -23.31 -32.66
N TYR A 22 -12.65 -23.62 -33.96
CA TYR A 22 -13.17 -22.77 -35.02
C TYR A 22 -14.70 -22.67 -35.05
N PHE A 23 -15.43 -23.47 -34.26
CA PHE A 23 -16.90 -23.51 -34.18
C PHE A 23 -17.41 -23.42 -32.74
N LEU A 24 -16.61 -22.87 -31.81
CA LEU A 24 -17.08 -22.60 -30.46
C LEU A 24 -17.74 -21.23 -30.39
N HIS A 25 -18.95 -21.21 -29.85
CA HIS A 25 -19.71 -19.99 -29.47
C HIS A 25 -19.54 -19.70 -27.98
N HIS A 26 -18.53 -20.31 -27.36
CA HIS A 26 -18.10 -20.06 -26.01
C HIS A 26 -16.59 -20.03 -25.88
N LYS A 27 -16.08 -19.35 -24.86
CA LYS A 27 -14.66 -19.34 -24.47
C LYS A 27 -14.55 -19.35 -22.96
N SER A 28 -13.87 -20.35 -22.43
CA SER A 28 -13.57 -20.45 -21.01
C SER A 28 -12.14 -20.03 -20.67
N TRP A 29 -11.92 -19.65 -19.41
CA TRP A 29 -10.60 -19.48 -18.83
C TRP A 29 -10.62 -19.62 -17.31
N ASP A 30 -9.48 -20.07 -16.78
CA ASP A 30 -9.26 -20.19 -15.34
C ASP A 30 -8.71 -18.89 -14.75
N LEU A 31 -9.05 -18.63 -13.49
CA LEU A 31 -8.53 -17.54 -12.66
C LEU A 31 -7.73 -18.10 -11.48
N LEU A 32 -6.87 -17.26 -10.89
CA LEU A 32 -6.17 -17.61 -9.66
C LEU A 32 -7.19 -17.81 -8.53
N LYS A 33 -6.99 -18.87 -7.73
CA LYS A 33 -7.87 -19.18 -6.60
C LYS A 33 -7.57 -18.23 -5.43
N ASP A 34 -8.54 -17.39 -5.14
CA ASP A 34 -8.55 -16.41 -4.06
C ASP A 34 -10.03 -16.13 -3.68
N PRO A 35 -10.39 -16.07 -2.38
CA PRO A 35 -11.79 -16.00 -1.95
C PRO A 35 -12.49 -14.69 -2.30
N GLU A 36 -11.76 -13.59 -2.54
CA GLU A 36 -12.34 -12.28 -2.84
C GLU A 36 -12.71 -12.12 -4.32
N VAL A 37 -12.21 -13.00 -5.21
CA VAL A 37 -12.40 -12.91 -6.66
C VAL A 37 -13.87 -12.99 -7.07
N LEU A 38 -14.61 -14.01 -6.63
CA LEU A 38 -16.02 -14.15 -7.02
C LEU A 38 -16.88 -12.97 -6.48
N PRO A 39 -16.78 -12.55 -5.20
CA PRO A 39 -17.45 -11.34 -4.70
C PRO A 39 -17.09 -10.05 -5.44
N LEU A 40 -15.81 -9.80 -5.73
CA LEU A 40 -15.38 -8.58 -6.41
C LEU A 40 -15.83 -8.54 -7.87
N LEU A 41 -15.69 -9.67 -8.60
CA LEU A 41 -16.19 -9.78 -9.96
C LEU A 41 -17.71 -9.63 -10.00
N PHE A 42 -18.46 -10.19 -9.04
CA PHE A 42 -19.90 -9.96 -8.93
C PHE A 42 -20.24 -8.47 -8.79
N LYS A 43 -19.60 -7.75 -7.85
CA LYS A 43 -19.85 -6.32 -7.62
C LYS A 43 -19.47 -5.45 -8.84
N ARG A 44 -18.27 -5.61 -9.40
CA ARG A 44 -17.77 -4.74 -10.50
C ARG A 44 -18.28 -5.15 -11.91
N ARG A 45 -18.67 -6.41 -12.18
CA ARG A 45 -19.25 -6.82 -13.49
C ARG A 45 -20.64 -6.23 -13.73
N HIS A 46 -21.45 -6.11 -12.67
CA HIS A 46 -22.73 -5.42 -12.73
C HIS A 46 -22.54 -3.90 -12.91
N VAL A 47 -21.81 -3.26 -11.98
CA VAL A 47 -21.70 -1.79 -11.90
C VAL A 47 -20.91 -1.18 -13.07
N ILE A 48 -19.77 -1.75 -13.44
CA ILE A 48 -18.92 -1.20 -14.53
C ILE A 48 -19.23 -1.93 -15.85
N GLY A 49 -19.29 -3.26 -15.82
CA GLY A 49 -19.41 -4.05 -17.05
C GLY A 49 -20.72 -3.84 -17.82
N GLY A 50 -21.76 -3.26 -17.21
CA GLY A 50 -23.09 -3.13 -17.79
C GLY A 50 -23.74 -4.50 -18.05
N PHE A 51 -23.48 -5.47 -17.18
CA PHE A 51 -24.13 -6.78 -17.21
C PHE A 51 -25.30 -6.83 -16.22
N PHE A 52 -26.41 -7.41 -16.64
CA PHE A 52 -27.52 -7.81 -15.79
C PHE A 52 -27.14 -9.08 -15.03
N ILE A 53 -27.38 -9.12 -13.73
CA ILE A 53 -27.26 -10.35 -12.93
C ILE A 53 -28.49 -11.23 -13.23
N LEU A 54 -28.26 -12.47 -13.67
CA LEU A 54 -29.32 -13.48 -13.83
C LEU A 54 -29.43 -14.39 -12.61
N HIS A 55 -28.29 -14.72 -11.99
CA HIS A 55 -28.22 -15.55 -10.79
C HIS A 55 -26.92 -15.26 -10.03
N ALA A 56 -26.95 -15.29 -8.70
CA ALA A 56 -25.73 -15.30 -7.88
C ALA A 56 -25.93 -16.12 -6.60
N ASP A 57 -24.90 -16.90 -6.24
CA ASP A 57 -24.73 -17.56 -4.95
C ASP A 57 -23.22 -17.65 -4.60
N GLU A 58 -22.91 -18.20 -3.43
CA GLU A 58 -21.53 -18.33 -2.89
C GLU A 58 -20.54 -19.04 -3.82
N ASN A 59 -21.01 -19.84 -4.78
CA ASN A 59 -20.17 -20.66 -5.65
C ASN A 59 -20.29 -20.28 -7.13
N ARG A 60 -21.27 -19.48 -7.54
CA ARG A 60 -21.42 -19.06 -8.95
C ARG A 60 -22.15 -17.73 -9.10
N ALA A 61 -21.78 -16.99 -10.13
CA ALA A 61 -22.56 -15.85 -10.61
C ALA A 61 -22.74 -15.96 -12.13
N VAL A 62 -23.96 -15.72 -12.60
CA VAL A 62 -24.37 -15.79 -14.01
C VAL A 62 -24.95 -14.44 -14.39
N PHE A 63 -24.50 -13.93 -15.53
CA PHE A 63 -24.77 -12.57 -15.98
C PHE A 63 -25.12 -12.57 -17.47
N CYS A 64 -25.83 -11.53 -17.90
CA CYS A 64 -26.21 -11.30 -19.29
C CYS A 64 -25.86 -9.87 -19.71
N LYS A 65 -25.41 -9.68 -20.95
CA LYS A 65 -25.30 -8.36 -21.58
C LYS A 65 -25.82 -8.44 -23.02
N PHE A 66 -26.66 -7.49 -23.38
CA PHE A 66 -27.03 -7.26 -24.78
C PHE A 66 -26.01 -6.33 -25.44
N VAL A 67 -25.68 -6.60 -26.70
CA VAL A 67 -24.75 -5.81 -27.51
C VAL A 67 -25.43 -5.52 -28.83
N ASP A 68 -25.71 -4.24 -29.07
CA ASP A 68 -26.35 -3.79 -30.31
C ASP A 68 -25.34 -3.80 -31.47
N ASP A 69 -25.77 -4.28 -32.63
CA ASP A 69 -25.08 -4.05 -33.91
C ASP A 69 -25.68 -2.81 -34.56
N GLU A 70 -24.87 -1.76 -34.75
CA GLU A 70 -25.28 -0.50 -35.38
C GLU A 70 -25.93 -0.67 -36.76
N ASN A 71 -25.71 -1.82 -37.42
CA ASN A 71 -26.23 -2.17 -38.73
C ASN A 71 -27.52 -3.01 -38.67
N ALA A 72 -28.05 -3.32 -37.47
CA ALA A 72 -29.16 -4.24 -37.28
C ALA A 72 -30.15 -3.78 -36.19
N GLN A 73 -31.44 -3.98 -36.44
CA GLN A 73 -32.52 -3.80 -35.44
C GLN A 73 -32.58 -4.97 -34.43
N THR A 74 -31.45 -5.59 -34.10
CA THR A 74 -31.36 -6.81 -33.28
C THR A 74 -30.06 -6.84 -32.49
N SER A 75 -30.14 -6.89 -31.16
CA SER A 75 -28.99 -7.03 -30.26
C SER A 75 -28.55 -8.49 -30.14
N ASP A 76 -27.25 -8.75 -30.11
CA ASP A 76 -26.69 -10.06 -29.75
C ASP A 76 -26.62 -10.21 -28.21
N MET A 77 -26.80 -11.43 -27.72
CA MET A 77 -26.77 -11.74 -26.28
C MET A 77 -25.44 -12.38 -25.87
N VAL A 78 -24.85 -11.88 -24.80
CA VAL A 78 -23.62 -12.40 -24.19
C VAL A 78 -23.94 -12.90 -22.78
N LEU A 79 -23.93 -14.22 -22.59
CA LEU A 79 -24.02 -14.84 -21.29
C LEU A 79 -22.61 -15.04 -20.73
N TYR A 80 -22.39 -14.64 -19.48
CA TYR A 80 -21.10 -14.72 -18.79
C TYR A 80 -21.33 -15.43 -17.45
N GLN A 81 -20.54 -16.46 -17.16
CA GLN A 81 -20.65 -17.25 -15.93
C GLN A 81 -19.29 -17.36 -15.24
N VAL A 82 -19.26 -17.08 -13.93
CA VAL A 82 -18.17 -17.42 -13.02
C VAL A 82 -18.62 -18.59 -12.14
N LEU A 83 -17.76 -19.58 -11.95
CA LEU A 83 -18.00 -20.78 -11.15
C LEU A 83 -16.77 -21.07 -10.27
N GLN A 84 -16.89 -20.81 -8.98
CA GLN A 84 -15.91 -21.17 -7.96
C GLN A 84 -16.08 -22.65 -7.58
N ARG A 85 -14.96 -23.33 -7.40
CA ARG A 85 -14.88 -24.75 -7.03
C ARG A 85 -13.71 -24.98 -6.05
N GLN A 86 -13.57 -26.23 -5.60
CA GLN A 86 -12.44 -26.62 -4.76
C GLN A 86 -11.09 -26.58 -5.51
N ASP A 87 -11.09 -26.90 -6.81
CA ASP A 87 -9.94 -26.95 -7.70
C ASP A 87 -9.54 -25.59 -8.31
N GLY A 88 -10.47 -24.65 -8.47
CA GLY A 88 -10.19 -23.32 -9.02
C GLY A 88 -11.40 -22.41 -9.15
N ILE A 89 -11.21 -21.26 -9.82
CA ILE A 89 -12.29 -20.38 -10.25
C ILE A 89 -12.31 -20.38 -11.77
N TYR A 90 -13.44 -20.81 -12.33
CA TYR A 90 -13.64 -21.03 -13.75
C TYR A 90 -14.58 -19.99 -14.31
N VAL A 91 -14.25 -19.43 -15.47
CA VAL A 91 -15.10 -18.48 -16.20
C VAL A 91 -15.44 -19.08 -17.55
N ASP A 92 -16.69 -18.93 -17.99
CA ASP A 92 -17.13 -19.20 -19.37
C ASP A 92 -17.95 -18.02 -19.89
N ILE A 93 -17.84 -17.74 -21.18
CA ILE A 93 -18.63 -16.70 -21.86
C ILE A 93 -19.23 -17.29 -23.13
N HIS A 94 -20.55 -17.28 -23.25
CA HIS A 94 -21.31 -17.74 -24.41
C HIS A 94 -21.86 -16.55 -25.18
N MET A 95 -21.93 -16.66 -26.50
CA MET A 95 -22.42 -15.62 -27.39
C MET A 95 -23.49 -16.18 -28.33
N GLU A 96 -24.70 -15.63 -28.24
CA GLU A 96 -25.88 -16.05 -28.98
C GLU A 96 -26.43 -14.87 -29.78
N SER A 97 -26.46 -14.98 -31.10
CA SER A 97 -27.04 -13.94 -31.95
C SER A 97 -28.55 -14.10 -32.08
N CYS A 98 -29.28 -12.98 -32.04
CA CYS A 98 -30.73 -12.93 -32.22
C CYS A 98 -31.23 -13.54 -33.55
N ARG A 99 -30.34 -13.78 -34.52
CA ARG A 99 -30.67 -14.40 -35.82
C ARG A 99 -30.49 -15.92 -35.85
N ALA A 100 -30.19 -16.55 -34.71
CA ALA A 100 -29.64 -17.92 -34.61
C ALA A 100 -28.35 -18.13 -35.46
N VAL A 101 -27.69 -17.03 -35.84
CA VAL A 101 -26.42 -17.05 -36.56
C VAL A 101 -25.30 -17.23 -35.55
N PHE A 102 -24.84 -18.46 -35.43
CA PHE A 102 -23.76 -18.85 -34.56
C PHE A 102 -22.41 -18.24 -35.02
N HIS A 103 -22.11 -17.02 -34.55
CA HIS A 103 -20.86 -16.32 -34.80
C HIS A 103 -19.69 -17.00 -34.04
N PRO A 104 -18.67 -17.54 -34.73
CA PRO A 104 -17.48 -18.09 -34.06
C PRO A 104 -16.47 -16.97 -33.79
N PHE A 105 -15.61 -17.15 -32.78
CA PHE A 105 -14.50 -16.23 -32.42
C PHE A 105 -13.34 -16.20 -33.46
N ARG A 106 -13.65 -16.06 -34.76
CA ARG A 106 -12.69 -16.12 -35.87
C ARG A 106 -12.08 -14.77 -36.26
N SER A 107 -12.80 -13.65 -36.06
CA SER A 107 -12.28 -12.32 -36.40
C SER A 107 -12.03 -11.47 -35.17
N LYS A 108 -10.82 -10.91 -35.09
CA LYS A 108 -10.46 -9.88 -34.10
C LYS A 108 -11.16 -8.54 -34.32
N SER A 109 -11.76 -8.34 -35.50
CA SER A 109 -12.53 -7.13 -35.84
C SER A 109 -13.98 -7.15 -35.38
N PHE A 110 -14.46 -8.23 -34.76
CA PHE A 110 -15.85 -8.36 -34.35
C PHE A 110 -16.08 -7.76 -32.95
N PRO A 111 -17.12 -6.93 -32.71
CA PRO A 111 -17.33 -6.27 -31.41
C PRO A 111 -17.36 -7.24 -30.22
N LEU A 112 -18.00 -8.40 -30.38
CA LEU A 112 -18.05 -9.41 -29.32
C LEU A 112 -16.67 -10.02 -29.00
N TYR A 113 -15.77 -10.17 -29.98
CA TYR A 113 -14.40 -10.64 -29.70
C TYR A 113 -13.62 -9.62 -28.87
N ALA A 114 -13.77 -8.32 -29.19
CA ALA A 114 -13.15 -7.25 -28.42
C ALA A 114 -13.71 -7.18 -26.98
N LEU A 115 -15.02 -7.38 -26.81
CA LEU A 115 -15.65 -7.52 -25.49
C LEU A 115 -15.08 -8.73 -24.72
N TYR A 116 -14.98 -9.91 -25.34
CA TYR A 116 -14.43 -11.11 -24.71
C TYR A 116 -12.97 -10.93 -24.23
N GLU A 117 -12.06 -10.41 -25.07
CA GLU A 117 -10.67 -10.21 -24.63
C GLU A 117 -10.55 -9.06 -23.59
N ARG A 118 -11.46 -8.06 -23.58
CA ARG A 118 -11.54 -7.06 -22.49
C ARG A 118 -11.99 -7.71 -21.19
N VAL A 119 -13.07 -8.49 -21.23
CA VAL A 119 -13.62 -9.24 -20.08
C VAL A 119 -12.52 -10.13 -19.49
N ARG A 120 -11.95 -11.02 -20.30
CA ARG A 120 -10.91 -11.99 -19.95
C ARG A 120 -9.61 -11.37 -19.42
N ARG A 121 -9.17 -10.22 -19.96
CA ARG A 121 -8.03 -9.46 -19.38
C ARG A 121 -8.38 -8.95 -17.98
N ARG A 122 -9.47 -8.19 -17.85
CA ARG A 122 -9.89 -7.62 -16.55
C ARG A 122 -10.07 -8.69 -15.47
N ASP A 123 -10.66 -9.85 -15.77
CA ASP A 123 -10.81 -10.91 -14.77
C ASP A 123 -9.46 -11.50 -14.33
N LYS A 124 -8.54 -11.73 -15.28
CA LYS A 124 -7.21 -12.29 -14.99
C LYS A 124 -6.32 -11.31 -14.25
N ASP A 125 -6.39 -10.03 -14.57
CA ASP A 125 -5.62 -8.99 -13.88
C ASP A 125 -6.22 -8.70 -12.50
N CYS A 126 -7.55 -8.64 -12.36
CA CYS A 126 -8.24 -8.62 -11.06
C CYS A 126 -7.81 -9.78 -10.14
N ALA A 127 -7.84 -11.02 -10.64
CA ALA A 127 -7.44 -12.19 -9.86
C ALA A 127 -5.93 -12.21 -9.50
N ARG A 128 -5.08 -11.54 -10.29
CA ARG A 128 -3.67 -11.30 -9.93
C ARG A 128 -3.54 -10.21 -8.87
N ASN A 129 -4.25 -9.11 -9.01
CA ASN A 129 -4.20 -7.96 -8.10
C ASN A 129 -4.70 -8.35 -6.70
N LEU A 130 -5.81 -9.09 -6.63
CA LEU A 130 -6.28 -9.73 -5.40
C LEU A 130 -5.24 -10.72 -4.84
N ARG A 131 -4.66 -11.58 -5.69
CA ARG A 131 -3.67 -12.54 -5.19
C ARG A 131 -2.43 -11.87 -4.60
N SER A 132 -1.96 -10.76 -5.18
CA SER A 132 -0.86 -9.97 -4.64
C SER A 132 -1.26 -9.25 -3.34
N ARG A 133 -2.49 -8.74 -3.21
CA ARG A 133 -3.03 -8.22 -1.93
C ARG A 133 -3.03 -9.30 -0.86
N THR A 134 -3.58 -10.48 -1.14
CA THR A 134 -3.62 -11.63 -0.23
C THR A 134 -2.23 -12.15 0.11
N ASN A 135 -1.28 -12.12 -0.83
CA ASN A 135 0.11 -12.44 -0.58
C ASN A 135 0.72 -11.43 0.42
N LEU A 136 0.59 -10.13 0.18
CA LEU A 136 1.16 -9.07 1.01
C LEU A 136 0.53 -9.02 2.41
N LEU A 137 -0.80 -9.10 2.53
CA LEU A 137 -1.48 -9.15 3.84
C LEU A 137 -1.01 -10.32 4.70
N ALA A 138 -0.67 -11.46 4.09
CA ALA A 138 -0.10 -12.58 4.84
C ALA A 138 1.26 -12.25 5.49
N GLU A 139 2.07 -11.35 4.90
CA GLU A 139 3.34 -10.88 5.49
C GLU A 139 3.08 -9.98 6.72
N LEU A 140 2.00 -9.19 6.68
CA LEU A 140 1.57 -8.32 7.79
C LEU A 140 1.21 -9.14 9.04
N ASP A 141 0.49 -10.24 8.82
CA ASP A 141 0.02 -11.15 9.87
C ASP A 141 1.07 -12.21 10.27
N SER A 142 2.06 -12.52 9.40
CA SER A 142 3.16 -13.46 9.69
C SER A 142 4.43 -12.84 10.28
N SER A 143 4.36 -11.57 10.71
CA SER A 143 5.51 -10.81 11.26
C SER A 143 6.16 -11.43 12.51
N ASN A 144 5.51 -12.39 13.17
CA ASN A 144 6.05 -13.18 14.28
C ASN A 144 6.84 -14.45 13.86
N ASP A 145 6.74 -14.90 12.60
CA ASP A 145 7.35 -16.15 12.12
C ASP A 145 8.44 -15.90 11.05
N MET A 146 9.70 -15.82 11.48
CA MET A 146 10.89 -15.56 10.63
C MET A 146 11.26 -16.70 9.64
N HIS A 147 10.31 -17.53 9.21
CA HIS A 147 10.55 -18.70 8.36
C HIS A 147 9.76 -18.75 7.04
N ASN A 148 8.81 -17.84 6.81
CA ASN A 148 8.15 -17.72 5.50
C ASN A 148 8.90 -16.79 4.53
N ALA A 149 10.18 -17.09 4.28
CA ALA A 149 11.00 -16.39 3.31
C ALA A 149 10.56 -16.68 1.85
N ARG A 150 9.43 -16.11 1.44
CA ARG A 150 9.09 -15.93 0.02
C ARG A 150 10.21 -15.11 -0.61
N GLY A 151 10.71 -15.56 -1.76
CA GLY A 151 11.82 -14.87 -2.43
C GLY A 151 11.44 -13.42 -2.74
N SER A 152 12.25 -12.47 -2.27
CA SER A 152 12.01 -11.01 -2.34
C SER A 152 11.40 -10.55 -3.67
N LYS A 153 11.89 -11.06 -4.81
CA LYS A 153 11.34 -10.80 -6.15
C LYS A 153 9.82 -11.00 -6.29
N GLN A 154 9.20 -11.98 -5.63
CA GLN A 154 7.74 -12.13 -5.66
C GLN A 154 7.05 -10.99 -4.89
N GLN A 155 7.66 -10.53 -3.80
CA GLN A 155 7.20 -9.38 -3.03
C GLN A 155 7.38 -8.07 -3.84
N GLU A 156 8.48 -7.92 -4.59
CA GLU A 156 8.67 -6.82 -5.56
C GLU A 156 7.56 -6.81 -6.64
N GLU A 157 7.28 -7.97 -7.26
CA GLU A 157 6.24 -8.12 -8.29
C GLU A 157 4.81 -7.90 -7.73
N ASP A 158 4.56 -8.27 -6.47
CA ASP A 158 3.29 -8.05 -5.79
C ASP A 158 3.11 -6.58 -5.38
N VAL A 159 4.15 -5.93 -4.85
CA VAL A 159 4.16 -4.49 -4.51
C VAL A 159 3.95 -3.63 -5.76
N ALA A 160 4.74 -3.84 -6.81
CA ALA A 160 4.63 -3.08 -8.06
C ALA A 160 3.24 -3.25 -8.72
N ARG A 161 2.57 -4.39 -8.51
CA ARG A 161 1.19 -4.62 -8.95
C ARG A 161 0.18 -3.79 -8.18
N ILE A 162 0.29 -3.71 -6.84
CA ILE A 162 -0.60 -2.88 -6.02
C ILE A 162 -0.38 -1.40 -6.31
N MET A 163 0.87 -0.92 -6.37
CA MET A 163 1.18 0.47 -6.69
C MET A 163 0.55 0.93 -8.02
N LYS A 164 0.52 0.06 -9.03
CA LYS A 164 -0.08 0.34 -10.35
C LYS A 164 -1.61 0.51 -10.32
N VAL A 165 -2.31 -0.01 -9.32
CA VAL A 165 -3.78 0.12 -9.14
C VAL A 165 -4.16 1.02 -7.97
N SER A 166 -3.18 1.70 -7.38
CA SER A 166 -3.35 2.60 -6.24
C SER A 166 -3.47 4.06 -6.66
N THR A 167 -4.11 4.87 -5.82
CA THR A 167 -3.93 6.33 -5.82
C THR A 167 -2.63 6.66 -5.07
N PRO A 168 -1.69 7.42 -5.67
CA PRO A 168 -0.48 7.88 -5.00
C PRO A 168 -0.71 9.24 -4.31
N THR A 169 -0.43 9.30 -3.00
CA THR A 169 -0.46 10.54 -2.20
C THR A 169 0.92 10.74 -1.57
N THR A 170 1.60 11.85 -1.91
CA THR A 170 2.99 12.13 -1.52
C THR A 170 3.09 13.24 -0.49
N THR A 171 3.89 13.05 0.56
CA THR A 171 4.29 14.09 1.51
C THR A 171 5.81 14.26 1.54
N LYS A 172 6.27 15.49 1.77
CA LYS A 172 7.69 15.86 1.83
C LYS A 172 8.21 15.77 3.25
N MET A 173 9.09 14.82 3.53
CA MET A 173 9.78 14.73 4.82
C MET A 173 11.08 15.52 4.78
N ARG A 174 11.30 16.46 5.71
CA ARG A 174 12.58 17.20 5.83
C ARG A 174 13.72 16.25 6.21
N PHE A 175 14.83 16.29 5.48
CA PHE A 175 16.06 15.53 5.76
C PHE A 175 17.24 16.49 6.00
N PHE A 176 18.40 15.96 6.38
CA PHE A 176 19.64 16.73 6.53
C PHE A 176 20.37 16.88 5.20
N SER A 177 21.17 17.94 5.12
CA SER A 177 22.00 18.29 3.97
C SER A 177 22.96 17.19 3.53
N GLU A 178 23.25 17.12 2.23
CA GLU A 178 24.22 16.19 1.67
C GLU A 178 25.58 16.37 2.36
N GLY A 179 26.18 15.27 2.83
CA GLY A 179 27.37 15.30 3.68
C GLY A 179 27.13 15.26 5.19
N SER A 180 25.88 15.33 5.68
CA SER A 180 25.53 15.27 7.12
C SER A 180 25.71 13.88 7.78
N GLY A 181 26.75 13.15 7.38
CA GLY A 181 27.23 11.94 8.02
C GLY A 181 26.15 10.88 8.25
N SER A 182 26.11 10.35 9.47
CA SER A 182 25.14 9.30 9.84
C SER A 182 23.72 9.81 10.12
N ALA A 183 23.48 11.13 10.15
CA ALA A 183 22.20 11.71 10.59
C ALA A 183 21.01 11.28 9.73
N ASN A 184 21.13 11.31 8.40
CA ASN A 184 20.08 10.85 7.48
C ASN A 184 19.80 9.34 7.64
N GLY A 185 20.83 8.52 7.90
CA GLY A 185 20.67 7.10 8.18
C GLY A 185 19.97 6.82 9.51
N ILE A 186 20.28 7.60 10.56
CA ILE A 186 19.58 7.53 11.84
C ILE A 186 18.11 7.95 11.67
N LEU A 187 17.85 9.04 10.93
CA LEU A 187 16.51 9.54 10.67
C LEU A 187 15.65 8.51 9.92
N CYS A 188 16.15 7.88 8.85
CA CYS A 188 15.48 6.77 8.17
C CYS A 188 15.13 5.63 9.15
N ASN A 189 16.08 5.23 10.02
CA ASN A 189 15.86 4.17 11.01
C ASN A 189 14.83 4.56 12.09
N LEU A 190 14.79 5.83 12.51
CA LEU A 190 13.80 6.32 13.47
C LEU A 190 12.40 6.41 12.85
N ILE A 191 12.28 6.86 11.59
CA ILE A 191 11.03 6.85 10.82
C ILE A 191 10.50 5.43 10.66
N ALA A 192 11.34 4.52 10.15
CA ALA A 192 10.97 3.12 9.95
C ALA A 192 10.53 2.44 11.26
N ARG A 193 11.29 2.62 12.35
CA ARG A 193 10.93 2.13 13.70
C ARG A 193 9.64 2.73 14.23
N HIS A 194 9.38 4.03 14.00
CA HIS A 194 8.13 4.62 14.45
C HIS A 194 6.93 4.05 13.68
N MET A 195 6.98 4.03 12.34
CA MET A 195 5.91 3.50 11.50
C MET A 195 5.60 2.02 11.78
N THR A 196 6.60 1.23 12.20
CA THR A 196 6.44 -0.21 12.54
C THR A 196 6.25 -0.49 14.04
N SER A 197 6.02 0.53 14.87
CA SER A 197 5.82 0.36 16.32
C SER A 197 4.34 0.28 16.70
N ASP A 198 4.04 -0.38 17.82
CA ASP A 198 2.70 -0.42 18.44
C ASP A 198 2.13 0.97 18.83
N LEU A 199 2.95 2.03 18.72
CA LEU A 199 2.54 3.41 18.93
C LEU A 199 1.98 4.09 17.67
N PHE A 200 2.16 3.47 16.49
CA PHE A 200 1.60 3.96 15.23
C PHE A 200 0.18 3.40 15.06
N HIS A 201 -0.81 4.22 14.75
CA HIS A 201 -2.22 3.81 14.80
C HIS A 201 -2.60 2.76 13.73
N THR A 202 -1.79 2.64 12.68
CA THR A 202 -2.00 1.72 11.55
C THR A 202 -1.10 0.49 11.67
N GLN A 203 -1.66 -0.73 11.66
CA GLN A 203 -0.83 -1.95 11.60
C GLN A 203 0.02 -1.94 10.33
N THR A 204 1.34 -1.90 10.53
CA THR A 204 2.33 -1.63 9.49
C THR A 204 3.51 -2.57 9.59
N ALA A 205 3.96 -3.13 8.47
CA ALA A 205 5.16 -3.97 8.38
C ALA A 205 6.14 -3.41 7.35
N GLN A 206 7.44 -3.42 7.65
CA GLN A 206 8.47 -3.12 6.66
C GLN A 206 8.66 -4.32 5.72
N LEU A 207 8.73 -4.06 4.42
CA LEU A 207 8.88 -5.09 3.39
C LEU A 207 10.36 -5.33 3.06
N SER A 208 10.67 -6.55 2.60
CA SER A 208 11.99 -6.96 2.09
C SER A 208 12.12 -6.62 0.59
N VAL A 209 11.78 -5.38 0.26
CA VAL A 209 11.76 -4.78 -1.09
C VAL A 209 12.54 -3.48 -1.04
N GLU A 210 13.57 -3.36 -1.87
CA GLU A 210 14.37 -2.14 -2.01
C GLU A 210 13.91 -1.28 -3.21
N LYS A 211 13.21 -1.91 -4.17
CA LYS A 211 12.79 -1.28 -5.43
C LYS A 211 11.48 -1.87 -5.97
N ALA A 212 10.57 -1.02 -6.43
CA ALA A 212 9.34 -1.44 -7.11
C ALA A 212 8.93 -0.44 -8.20
N ASP A 213 8.63 -0.95 -9.41
CA ASP A 213 8.47 -0.18 -10.66
C ASP A 213 9.59 0.87 -10.87
N ARG A 214 9.35 2.11 -10.48
CA ARG A 214 10.27 3.26 -10.62
C ARG A 214 10.83 3.78 -9.30
N HIS A 215 10.30 3.33 -8.17
CA HIS A 215 10.61 3.85 -6.84
C HIS A 215 11.67 2.97 -6.16
N GLU A 216 12.57 3.60 -5.41
CA GLU A 216 13.72 2.97 -4.75
C GLU A 216 13.88 3.61 -3.37
N GLY A 217 13.77 2.81 -2.31
CA GLY A 217 13.50 3.32 -0.98
C GLY A 217 13.16 2.23 0.04
N ILE A 218 12.70 2.65 1.22
CA ILE A 218 12.17 1.75 2.24
C ILE A 218 10.66 1.60 2.01
N PHE A 219 10.22 0.37 1.73
CA PHE A 219 8.82 0.03 1.50
C PHE A 219 8.15 -0.48 2.78
N PHE A 220 6.94 -0.01 3.05
CA PHE A 220 6.08 -0.42 4.15
C PHE A 220 4.71 -0.84 3.63
N LEU A 221 4.13 -1.85 4.27
CA LEU A 221 2.77 -2.33 4.02
C LEU A 221 1.87 -1.92 5.18
N MET A 222 0.74 -1.29 4.88
CA MET A 222 -0.13 -0.64 5.88
C MET A 222 -1.59 -1.06 5.68
N ARG A 223 -2.23 -1.65 6.70
CA ARG A 223 -3.66 -2.02 6.64
C ARG A 223 -4.52 -0.91 7.25
N LEU A 224 -5.08 -0.05 6.39
CA LEU A 224 -5.93 1.07 6.80
C LEU A 224 -7.32 0.59 7.26
N ASP A 225 -7.87 -0.42 6.58
CA ASP A 225 -9.13 -1.10 6.93
C ASP A 225 -9.16 -2.52 6.31
N TRP A 226 -10.15 -3.35 6.66
CA TRP A 226 -10.38 -4.67 6.05
C TRP A 226 -10.47 -4.67 4.53
N TYR A 227 -10.83 -3.55 3.91
CA TYR A 227 -10.90 -3.41 2.46
C TYR A 227 -9.84 -2.50 1.85
N VAL A 228 -9.01 -1.83 2.66
CA VAL A 228 -8.10 -0.76 2.20
C VAL A 228 -6.67 -1.03 2.62
N LEU A 229 -5.78 -1.14 1.63
CA LEU A 229 -4.35 -1.38 1.78
C LEU A 229 -3.60 -0.14 1.26
N SER A 230 -2.54 0.27 1.95
CA SER A 230 -1.57 1.21 1.40
C SER A 230 -0.18 0.58 1.40
N VAL A 231 0.60 0.84 0.36
CA VAL A 231 2.05 0.61 0.35
C VAL A 231 2.71 1.98 0.46
N ALA A 232 3.42 2.26 1.54
CA ALA A 232 4.20 3.49 1.65
C ALA A 232 5.64 3.25 1.17
N CYS A 233 6.22 4.20 0.44
CA CYS A 233 7.62 4.21 0.04
C CYS A 233 8.27 5.50 0.53
N LEU A 234 9.26 5.37 1.41
CA LEU A 234 10.20 6.44 1.76
C LEU A 234 11.37 6.38 0.77
N GLU A 235 11.41 7.28 -0.21
CA GLU A 235 12.45 7.24 -1.24
C GLU A 235 13.85 7.53 -0.67
N PHE A 236 14.88 6.88 -1.23
CA PHE A 236 16.27 7.21 -0.89
C PHE A 236 16.77 8.51 -1.53
N ARG A 237 16.02 9.07 -2.48
CA ARG A 237 16.43 10.21 -3.29
C ARG A 237 16.20 11.53 -2.55
N ASP A 238 17.30 12.20 -2.21
CA ASP A 238 17.26 13.59 -1.75
C ASP A 238 16.79 14.54 -2.88
N GLN A 239 15.91 15.46 -2.51
CA GLN A 239 15.37 16.53 -3.35
C GLN A 239 15.58 17.89 -2.65
N ILE A 240 15.65 18.97 -3.42
CA ILE A 240 15.92 20.32 -2.90
C ILE A 240 14.72 21.22 -3.18
N GLU A 241 14.16 21.81 -2.13
CA GLU A 241 13.16 22.88 -2.18
C GLU A 241 13.88 24.21 -1.95
N SER A 242 13.77 25.14 -2.89
CA SER A 242 14.35 26.49 -2.76
C SER A 242 13.24 27.49 -2.44
N GLU A 243 13.19 27.99 -1.21
CA GLU A 243 12.30 29.08 -0.78
C GLU A 243 13.16 30.23 -0.25
N ASP A 244 13.02 31.42 -0.82
CA ASP A 244 13.62 32.69 -0.35
C ASP A 244 15.07 32.55 0.18
N GLU A 245 15.96 32.14 -0.72
CA GLU A 245 17.41 31.87 -0.51
C GLU A 245 17.76 30.67 0.39
N MET A 246 16.80 30.06 1.10
CA MET A 246 17.01 28.79 1.81
C MET A 246 16.78 27.57 0.91
N GLN A 247 17.76 26.66 0.92
CA GLN A 247 17.61 25.31 0.36
C GLN A 247 17.27 24.31 1.46
N LYS A 248 16.07 23.73 1.38
CA LYS A 248 15.59 22.67 2.27
C LYS A 248 15.73 21.33 1.55
N ILE A 249 16.48 20.41 2.12
CA ILE A 249 16.57 19.04 1.60
C ILE A 249 15.42 18.19 2.18
N TYR A 250 14.76 17.44 1.30
CA TYR A 250 13.63 16.58 1.63
C TYR A 250 13.70 15.26 0.88
N ARG A 251 12.93 14.29 1.35
CA ARG A 251 12.64 13.02 0.67
C ARG A 251 11.13 12.84 0.60
N ASP A 252 10.67 12.26 -0.49
CA ASP A 252 9.25 11.95 -0.66
C ASP A 252 8.89 10.66 0.08
N LEU A 253 7.86 10.75 0.91
CA LEU A 253 7.14 9.60 1.45
C LEU A 253 5.82 9.51 0.66
N THR A 254 5.72 8.52 -0.22
CA THR A 254 4.53 8.32 -1.08
C THR A 254 3.73 7.11 -0.61
N PHE A 255 2.46 7.33 -0.31
CA PHE A 255 1.47 6.33 0.05
C PHE A 255 0.71 5.90 -1.21
N PHE A 256 0.82 4.64 -1.59
CA PHE A 256 0.10 4.03 -2.72
C PHE A 256 -1.10 3.26 -2.16
N THR A 257 -2.24 3.94 -2.04
CA THR A 257 -3.46 3.41 -1.42
C THR A 257 -4.40 2.80 -2.45
N ALA A 258 -4.86 1.57 -2.21
CA ALA A 258 -5.85 0.88 -3.02
C ALA A 258 -6.95 0.26 -2.14
N GLY A 259 -8.20 0.55 -2.48
CA GLY A 259 -9.34 -0.24 -2.01
C GLY A 259 -9.44 -1.56 -2.76
N ILE A 260 -10.06 -2.56 -2.14
CA ILE A 260 -10.38 -3.86 -2.77
C ILE A 260 -11.09 -3.70 -4.11
N ILE A 261 -11.84 -2.61 -4.29
CA ILE A 261 -12.61 -2.32 -5.49
C ILE A 261 -11.69 -1.94 -6.68
N ASP A 262 -10.57 -1.26 -6.41
CA ASP A 262 -9.67 -0.66 -7.41
C ASP A 262 -8.74 -1.69 -8.07
N LEU A 263 -8.56 -2.82 -7.39
CA LEU A 263 -7.94 -4.03 -7.92
C LEU A 263 -8.60 -4.54 -9.21
N TYR A 264 -9.84 -4.11 -9.50
CA TYR A 264 -10.52 -4.30 -10.79
C TYR A 264 -10.49 -2.99 -11.61
N GLN A 265 -9.57 -2.90 -12.58
CA GLN A 265 -9.34 -1.67 -13.37
C GLN A 265 -10.47 -1.34 -14.35
N SER A 266 -10.89 -0.08 -14.35
CA SER A 266 -11.95 0.49 -15.21
C SER A 266 -11.51 0.86 -16.63
N ASP A 267 -10.26 1.26 -16.81
CA ASP A 267 -9.81 2.23 -17.85
C ASP A 267 -10.03 1.84 -19.33
N ASP A 268 -10.28 0.55 -19.60
CA ASP A 268 -10.58 0.01 -20.93
C ASP A 268 -11.97 0.44 -21.48
N GLU A 269 -12.66 1.38 -20.82
CA GLU A 269 -13.91 2.01 -21.27
C GLU A 269 -13.77 3.53 -21.40
N THR A 270 -14.14 4.04 -22.58
CA THR A 270 -14.31 5.47 -22.84
C THR A 270 -15.24 6.07 -21.79
N LYS A 271 -14.82 7.17 -21.15
CA LYS A 271 -15.59 7.88 -20.12
C LYS A 271 -16.96 8.33 -20.65
N VAL A 272 -17.97 7.48 -20.51
CA VAL A 272 -19.37 7.92 -20.46
C VAL A 272 -19.51 8.62 -19.12
N VAL A 273 -19.35 9.94 -19.12
CA VAL A 273 -19.56 10.78 -17.94
C VAL A 273 -21.06 10.84 -17.66
N HIS A 274 -21.54 9.82 -16.96
CA HIS A 274 -22.53 10.08 -15.93
C HIS A 274 -21.76 10.67 -14.74
N ASP A 275 -22.13 11.88 -14.34
CA ASP A 275 -21.68 12.51 -13.10
C ASP A 275 -22.27 11.77 -11.89
N VAL A 276 -21.80 10.54 -11.67
CA VAL A 276 -21.82 9.92 -10.35
C VAL A 276 -20.68 10.58 -9.57
N THR A 277 -21.00 11.73 -8.98
CA THR A 277 -20.14 12.42 -8.03
C THR A 277 -20.01 11.59 -6.76
N THR A 278 -19.14 10.59 -6.79
CA THR A 278 -18.52 9.97 -5.60
C THR A 278 -17.13 10.56 -5.36
N SER A 279 -17.01 11.87 -5.54
CA SER A 279 -16.33 12.68 -4.53
C SER A 279 -17.07 12.46 -3.21
N ASP A 280 -16.42 11.85 -2.22
CA ASP A 280 -16.64 11.93 -0.76
C ASP A 280 -16.06 10.71 -0.01
N GLU A 281 -15.71 9.62 -0.71
CA GLU A 281 -14.84 8.55 -0.18
C GLU A 281 -13.41 8.72 -0.71
N GLN A 282 -12.76 9.84 -0.35
CA GLN A 282 -11.31 9.79 -0.17
C GLN A 282 -11.04 8.84 1.00
N PHE A 283 -10.22 7.81 0.79
CA PHE A 283 -9.78 6.95 1.90
C PHE A 283 -9.06 7.79 2.96
N SER A 284 -8.99 7.31 4.21
CA SER A 284 -8.43 8.08 5.34
C SER A 284 -6.89 8.15 5.33
N GLU A 285 -6.32 8.42 4.15
CA GLU A 285 -4.89 8.57 3.85
C GLU A 285 -4.26 9.75 4.63
N ALA A 286 -5.09 10.73 5.02
CA ALA A 286 -4.67 11.81 5.90
C ALA A 286 -4.15 11.30 7.25
N LEU A 287 -4.75 10.26 7.85
CA LEU A 287 -4.39 9.84 9.22
C LEU A 287 -2.94 9.35 9.33
N PRO A 288 -2.42 8.42 8.50
CA PRO A 288 -0.99 8.05 8.53
C PRO A 288 -0.03 9.19 8.19
N ILE A 289 -0.46 10.13 7.33
CA ILE A 289 0.34 11.29 6.92
C ILE A 289 0.44 12.31 8.06
N ASP A 290 -0.67 12.68 8.67
CA ASP A 290 -0.74 13.60 9.79
C ASP A 290 0.00 13.03 11.00
N GLU A 291 -0.12 11.72 11.26
CA GLU A 291 0.60 11.02 12.33
C GLU A 291 2.12 11.09 12.13
N ILE A 292 2.66 10.68 10.98
CA ILE A 292 4.11 10.72 10.75
C ILE A 292 4.64 12.15 10.72
N MET A 293 3.89 13.10 10.15
CA MET A 293 4.32 14.51 10.07
C MET A 293 4.24 15.23 11.42
N ALA A 294 3.33 14.85 12.32
CA ALA A 294 3.28 15.39 13.69
C ALA A 294 4.45 14.91 14.57
N VAL A 295 5.00 13.71 14.30
CA VAL A 295 6.12 13.13 15.05
C VAL A 295 7.47 13.44 14.39
N HIS A 296 7.53 13.63 13.07
CA HIS A 296 8.76 13.88 12.29
C HIS A 296 9.71 14.95 12.88
N PRO A 297 9.26 16.13 13.36
CA PRO A 297 10.18 17.12 13.94
C PRO A 297 10.97 16.58 15.15
N LYS A 298 10.38 15.66 15.93
CA LYS A 298 11.04 14.99 17.07
C LYS A 298 12.01 13.91 16.59
N LEU A 299 11.66 13.16 15.54
CA LEU A 299 12.57 12.17 14.94
C LEU A 299 13.80 12.85 14.32
N TYR A 300 13.58 13.98 13.63
CA TYR A 300 14.62 14.84 13.08
C TYR A 300 15.57 15.36 14.17
N ALA A 301 15.01 15.99 15.22
CA ALA A 301 15.80 16.48 16.34
C ALA A 301 16.62 15.34 17.01
N ASN A 302 15.99 14.20 17.30
CA ASN A 302 16.65 13.03 17.88
C ASN A 302 17.77 12.48 16.97
N ALA A 303 17.56 12.43 15.66
CA ALA A 303 18.58 11.97 14.71
C ALA A 303 19.82 12.88 14.70
N LEU A 304 19.64 14.20 14.80
CA LEU A 304 20.75 15.14 14.95
C LEU A 304 21.51 14.90 16.26
N TYR A 305 20.79 14.73 17.37
CA TYR A 305 21.38 14.50 18.69
C TYR A 305 22.15 13.17 18.77
N GLU A 306 21.60 12.08 18.23
CA GLU A 306 22.32 10.80 18.13
C GLU A 306 23.54 10.89 17.21
N ALA A 307 23.46 11.61 16.08
CA ALA A 307 24.58 11.79 15.17
C ALA A 307 25.73 12.57 15.82
N LEU A 308 25.43 13.67 16.51
CA LEU A 308 26.41 14.49 17.23
C LEU A 308 27.08 13.76 18.41
N ARG A 309 26.50 12.66 18.90
CA ARG A 309 27.07 11.82 19.97
C ARG A 309 27.86 10.60 19.47
N LYS A 310 27.96 10.38 18.16
CA LYS A 310 28.75 9.27 17.58
C LYS A 310 30.17 9.70 17.24
N GLU A 311 31.10 9.37 18.12
CA GLU A 311 32.54 9.66 17.96
C GLU A 311 33.12 9.07 16.65
N ASP A 312 32.60 7.92 16.19
CA ASP A 312 33.04 7.23 14.97
C ASP A 312 32.74 8.00 13.66
N PHE A 313 31.75 8.89 13.66
CA PHE A 313 31.23 9.56 12.45
C PHE A 313 30.95 11.04 12.70
N PRO A 314 31.99 11.89 12.81
CA PRO A 314 31.81 13.33 13.02
C PRO A 314 30.97 13.93 11.88
N VAL A 315 29.94 14.68 12.25
CA VAL A 315 29.03 15.29 11.27
C VAL A 315 29.64 16.59 10.73
N THR A 316 29.88 16.65 9.42
CA THR A 316 30.79 17.65 8.82
C THR A 316 30.10 18.84 8.14
N SER A 317 28.80 18.78 7.84
CA SER A 317 28.11 19.80 7.02
C SER A 317 26.80 20.37 7.58
N ILE A 318 26.46 20.11 8.86
CA ILE A 318 25.24 20.66 9.48
C ILE A 318 25.22 22.19 9.37
N THR A 319 24.13 22.73 8.81
CA THR A 319 23.91 24.17 8.67
C THR A 319 23.23 24.77 9.91
N SER A 320 23.34 26.10 10.06
CA SER A 320 22.72 26.83 11.17
C SER A 320 21.19 26.68 11.23
N ASP A 321 20.52 26.53 10.09
CA ASP A 321 19.06 26.31 10.03
C ASP A 321 18.67 24.92 10.56
N GLU A 322 19.44 23.88 10.22
CA GLU A 322 19.18 22.51 10.69
C GLU A 322 19.34 22.39 12.21
N VAL A 323 20.35 23.06 12.78
CA VAL A 323 20.47 23.22 14.25
C VAL A 323 19.28 23.99 14.80
N SER A 324 18.96 25.16 14.24
CA SER A 324 17.88 26.03 14.75
C SER A 324 16.52 25.32 14.73
N TYR A 325 16.23 24.55 13.68
CA TYR A 325 15.03 23.74 13.56
C TYR A 325 14.99 22.63 14.62
N ALA A 326 16.06 21.84 14.80
CA ALA A 326 16.12 20.81 15.84
C ALA A 326 16.00 21.39 17.26
N MET A 327 16.69 22.52 17.53
CA MET A 327 16.63 23.24 18.80
C MET A 327 15.24 23.81 19.11
N SER A 328 14.41 24.08 18.09
CA SER A 328 13.02 24.53 18.30
C SER A 328 12.09 23.42 18.84
N VAL A 329 12.50 22.15 18.72
CA VAL A 329 11.74 20.97 19.18
C VAL A 329 12.25 20.46 20.54
N PHE A 330 13.53 20.68 20.86
CA PHE A 330 14.14 20.21 22.10
C PHE A 330 13.88 21.11 23.30
N SER A 331 13.30 20.54 24.37
CA SER A 331 13.33 21.12 25.71
C SER A 331 14.54 20.62 26.50
N PHE A 332 15.63 21.41 26.48
CA PHE A 332 16.82 21.12 27.28
C PHE A 332 16.52 21.33 28.77
N LYS A 333 16.40 20.24 29.53
CA LYS A 333 16.40 20.29 30.99
C LYS A 333 17.83 20.24 31.48
N GLU A 334 18.32 21.37 32.00
CA GLU A 334 19.62 21.44 32.65
C GLU A 334 19.62 20.55 33.91
N VAL A 335 20.61 19.66 34.02
CA VAL A 335 20.77 18.76 35.18
C VAL A 335 22.07 19.13 35.89
N LEU A 336 21.93 20.02 36.88
CA LEU A 336 23.02 20.43 37.76
C LEU A 336 23.46 19.28 38.67
N HIS A 337 24.46 18.51 38.23
CA HIS A 337 25.17 17.54 39.07
C HIS A 337 26.14 18.27 40.01
N ALA A 338 25.67 18.62 41.20
CA ALA A 338 26.52 19.09 42.29
C ALA A 338 27.16 17.89 43.02
N SER A 339 28.36 17.48 42.59
CA SER A 339 29.20 16.53 43.34
C SER A 339 29.92 17.26 44.47
N ILE A 340 29.54 16.96 45.72
CA ILE A 340 30.25 17.44 46.91
C ILE A 340 31.27 16.38 47.31
N GLU A 341 32.55 16.64 47.06
CA GLU A 341 33.63 15.85 47.66
C GLU A 341 33.75 16.25 49.13
N LEU A 342 33.39 15.33 50.02
CA LEU A 342 33.43 15.47 51.47
C LEU A 342 34.80 14.99 52.00
N ASP A 343 35.85 15.74 51.67
CA ASP A 343 37.19 15.52 52.22
C ASP A 343 37.20 15.80 53.74
N ASP A 344 37.51 14.75 54.51
CA ASP A 344 37.94 14.71 55.92
C ASP A 344 37.55 15.88 56.85
N LEU A 345 36.28 15.89 57.30
CA LEU A 345 35.83 16.65 58.48
C LEU A 345 35.04 15.82 59.51
N SER A 346 34.91 14.51 59.32
CA SER A 346 34.13 13.63 60.20
C SER A 346 34.74 13.41 61.60
N GLU A 347 36.05 13.65 61.78
CA GLU A 347 36.74 13.46 63.06
C GLU A 347 36.81 14.72 63.95
N GLN A 348 36.40 15.91 63.49
CA GLN A 348 36.66 17.18 64.21
C GLN A 348 35.45 18.08 64.49
N LEU A 349 34.24 17.72 64.08
CA LEU A 349 33.05 18.55 64.28
C LEU A 349 32.10 17.99 65.36
N PRO A 350 31.71 18.79 66.38
CA PRO A 350 30.71 18.38 67.36
C PRO A 350 29.30 18.34 66.74
N VAL A 351 28.43 17.50 67.29
CA VAL A 351 27.18 17.02 66.68
C VAL A 351 26.21 18.14 66.21
N ASP A 352 26.25 19.32 66.82
CA ASP A 352 25.34 20.44 66.53
C ASP A 352 25.99 21.61 65.74
N SER A 353 27.15 21.43 65.11
CA SER A 353 27.79 22.51 64.33
C SER A 353 27.21 22.64 62.91
N GLU A 354 26.43 23.70 62.65
CA GLU A 354 26.16 24.14 61.28
C GLU A 354 27.48 24.49 60.57
N THR A 355 27.82 23.76 59.52
CA THR A 355 28.98 24.09 58.69
C THR A 355 28.63 25.19 57.71
N SER A 356 29.57 26.09 57.42
CA SER A 356 29.38 27.14 56.40
C SER A 356 29.15 26.54 55.00
N THR A 357 29.67 25.34 54.75
CA THR A 357 29.36 24.52 53.56
C THR A 357 27.89 24.08 53.54
N GLY A 358 27.35 23.62 54.67
CA GLY A 358 25.94 23.24 54.81
C GLY A 358 24.98 24.43 54.66
N GLN A 359 25.30 25.57 55.28
CA GLN A 359 24.54 26.81 55.08
C GLN A 359 24.55 27.25 53.62
N ARG A 360 25.71 27.28 52.95
CA ARG A 360 25.80 27.60 51.51
C ARG A 360 25.04 26.64 50.62
N LEU A 361 25.05 25.34 50.94
CA LEU A 361 24.25 24.35 50.22
C LEU A 361 22.75 24.60 50.38
N ALA A 362 22.31 24.95 51.60
CA ALA A 362 20.92 25.33 51.87
C ALA A 362 20.52 26.63 51.15
N GLU A 363 21.39 27.65 51.11
CA GLU A 363 21.17 28.87 50.31
C GLU A 363 21.01 28.53 48.82
N VAL A 364 21.90 27.71 48.25
CA VAL A 364 21.81 27.28 46.83
C VAL A 364 20.52 26.51 46.56
N ILE A 365 20.13 25.56 47.42
CA ILE A 365 18.87 24.82 47.27
C ILE A 365 17.65 25.76 47.35
N ASN A 366 17.61 26.68 48.32
CA ASN A 366 16.55 27.68 48.50
C ASN A 366 16.57 28.81 47.44
N THR A 367 17.53 28.81 46.51
CA THR A 367 17.58 29.73 45.37
C THR A 367 17.20 29.03 44.05
N ILE A 368 17.08 27.70 44.05
CA ILE A 368 16.76 26.85 42.89
C ILE A 368 15.33 26.27 42.97
N LEU A 369 14.73 26.23 44.17
CA LEU A 369 13.33 25.84 44.45
C LEU A 369 12.42 27.05 44.63
#